data_AF-A0A397AAW2-F1
#
_entry.id   AF-A0A397AAW2-F1
#
_cell.length_a   1.000
_cell.length_b   1.000
_cell.length_c   1.000
_cell.angle_alpha   90.00
_cell.angle_beta   90.00
_cell.angle_gamma   90.00
#
_symmetry.space_group_name_H-M   'P 1'
#
loop_
_entity.id
_entity.type
_entity.pdbx_description
1 polymer ?
#
loop_
_entity_poly.entity_id
_entity_poly.type
_entity_poly.pdbx_seq_one_letter_code
_entity_poly.pdbx_strand_id
1 'polypeptide(L)'
;MGDSVEDSAVNDFLQILEEHRKNCEKQGKYVEAEIAKNRLDELKVHEENRRKEAMRSRQIAERLGVEEAHMLEFQQFNLVWDRKMEEYERNVDELVASMRDRHQGELLEFQQKLLEKQIKPKFSKELLNLRKIEEHLARQKEYAANTPHKMKLKSDALEAWEMEKWRNSKQQEMFQREIKFKQRQRQELEALQKRIQSGREEQKKQRQLDLERLLQRYQNVKAELQQQQNLERIRIEKFSLTTTQRVSMKKYFLAFNGVVVGIPLATGGYFVHNLRNDERFREHFHDKYPELVDAIHEYIPVFPEAAPRDDIGESDAAIFKQPVHAKVQLKSGKSIVFHVPFDSSIADVHKLALTSNPTDQVVKVDFQDDDVTEAPAKPAPAHVGGGPASTWPTTYTPRNQRAPSTNSSSAIHNELRAVRAKETALRAELRKGDREIDAIKADLRTTEELKVQLKAQLPHKRFLGLF
;
A
#
# COMPACT_ATOMS: atom_id res chain seq x y z
N MET A 1 -23.30 -8.32 -37.12
CA MET A 1 -23.36 -8.53 -38.59
C MET A 1 -24.01 -7.36 -39.35
N GLY A 2 -24.81 -6.48 -38.72
CA GLY A 2 -25.35 -5.28 -39.39
C GLY A 2 -24.31 -4.19 -39.66
N ASP A 3 -23.47 -3.85 -38.67
CA ASP A 3 -22.47 -2.76 -38.80
C ASP A 3 -21.48 -2.95 -39.97
N SER A 4 -21.05 -4.18 -40.25
CA SER A 4 -20.08 -4.45 -41.33
C SER A 4 -20.66 -4.24 -42.73
N VAL A 5 -21.96 -4.48 -42.90
CA VAL A 5 -22.65 -4.31 -44.18
C VAL A 5 -22.89 -2.83 -44.45
N GLU A 6 -23.25 -2.07 -43.41
CA GLU A 6 -23.38 -0.62 -43.48
C GLU A 6 -22.03 0.08 -43.67
N ASP A 7 -20.96 -0.37 -43.00
CA ASP A 7 -19.59 0.11 -43.25
C ASP A 7 -19.16 -0.13 -44.71
N SER A 8 -19.49 -1.27 -45.31
CA SER A 8 -19.17 -1.55 -46.72
C SER A 8 -19.92 -0.61 -47.66
N ALA A 9 -21.23 -0.45 -47.47
CA ALA A 9 -22.05 0.42 -48.31
C ALA A 9 -21.64 1.90 -48.22
N VAL A 10 -21.25 2.37 -47.04
CA VAL A 10 -20.74 3.74 -46.83
C VAL A 10 -19.40 3.94 -47.53
N ASN A 11 -18.49 2.96 -47.47
CA ASN A 11 -17.21 3.02 -48.20
C ASN A 11 -17.41 3.02 -49.73
N ASP A 12 -18.34 2.21 -50.24
CA ASP A 12 -18.67 2.19 -51.67
C ASP A 12 -19.23 3.54 -52.12
N PHE A 13 -20.08 4.17 -51.30
CA PHE A 13 -20.64 5.50 -51.59
C PHE A 13 -19.57 6.61 -51.55
N LEU A 14 -18.62 6.54 -50.61
CA LEU A 14 -17.47 7.45 -50.54
C LEU A 14 -16.59 7.32 -51.80
N GLN A 15 -16.36 6.09 -52.29
CA GLN A 15 -15.57 5.83 -53.48
C GLN A 15 -16.25 6.36 -54.75
N ILE A 16 -17.58 6.18 -54.87
CA ILE A 16 -18.38 6.73 -55.98
C ILE A 16 -18.35 8.26 -55.98
N LEU A 17 -18.50 8.90 -54.82
CA LEU A 17 -18.41 10.37 -54.70
C LEU A 17 -17.01 10.90 -55.04
N GLU A 18 -15.96 10.15 -54.69
CA GLU A 18 -14.59 10.52 -55.03
C GLU A 18 -14.30 10.41 -56.53
N GLU A 19 -14.90 9.43 -57.20
CA GLU A 19 -14.85 9.28 -58.65
C GLU A 19 -15.66 10.37 -59.36
N HIS A 20 -16.85 10.70 -58.86
CA HIS A 20 -17.67 11.82 -59.36
C HIS A 20 -16.91 13.15 -59.25
N ARG A 21 -16.28 13.41 -58.11
CA ARG A 21 -15.41 14.60 -57.90
C ARG A 21 -14.30 14.66 -58.95
N LYS A 22 -13.57 13.56 -59.18
CA LYS A 22 -12.50 13.48 -60.20
C LYS A 22 -13.04 13.69 -61.61
N ASN A 23 -14.25 13.22 -61.92
CA ASN A 23 -14.86 13.41 -63.23
C ASN A 23 -15.33 14.86 -63.44
N CYS A 24 -15.87 15.53 -62.42
CA CYS A 24 -16.19 16.97 -62.47
C CYS A 24 -14.94 17.84 -62.62
N GLU A 25 -13.83 17.48 -61.95
CA GLU A 25 -12.52 18.14 -62.12
C GLU A 25 -12.01 18.03 -63.57
N LYS A 26 -12.10 16.85 -64.18
CA LYS A 26 -11.70 16.63 -65.59
C LYS A 26 -12.56 17.41 -66.59
N GLN A 27 -13.84 17.63 -66.28
CA GLN A 27 -14.78 18.35 -67.13
C GLN A 27 -14.74 19.88 -66.92
N GLY A 28 -13.91 20.40 -66.01
CA GLY A 28 -13.83 21.83 -65.69
C GLY A 28 -15.00 22.38 -64.88
N LYS A 29 -15.86 21.51 -64.32
CA LYS A 29 -17.02 21.88 -63.51
C LYS A 29 -16.64 22.00 -62.03
N TYR A 30 -15.90 23.06 -61.70
CA TYR A 30 -15.32 23.23 -60.35
C TYR A 30 -16.37 23.41 -59.23
N VAL A 31 -17.51 24.03 -59.53
CA VAL A 31 -18.57 24.23 -58.54
C VAL A 31 -19.17 22.88 -58.09
N GLU A 32 -19.42 21.97 -59.03
CA GLU A 32 -19.92 20.62 -58.74
C GLU A 32 -18.86 19.78 -58.01
N ALA A 33 -17.57 19.95 -58.35
CA ALA A 33 -16.48 19.29 -57.67
C ALA A 33 -16.33 19.76 -56.20
N GLU A 34 -16.55 21.04 -55.91
CA GLU A 34 -16.51 21.56 -54.54
C GLU A 34 -17.72 21.09 -53.71
N ILE A 35 -18.91 21.00 -54.31
CA ILE A 35 -20.10 20.41 -53.66
C ILE A 35 -19.85 18.93 -53.34
N ALA A 36 -19.31 18.16 -54.30
CA ALA A 36 -18.98 16.76 -54.10
C ALA A 36 -17.92 16.58 -53.00
N LYS A 37 -16.90 17.44 -52.96
CA LYS A 37 -15.86 17.46 -51.92
C LYS A 37 -16.43 17.77 -50.53
N ASN A 38 -17.24 18.81 -50.39
CA ASN A 38 -17.87 19.15 -49.10
C ASN A 38 -18.73 17.99 -48.59
N ARG A 39 -19.50 17.34 -49.48
CA ARG A 39 -20.31 16.18 -49.10
C ARG A 39 -19.47 14.97 -48.68
N LEU A 40 -18.33 14.78 -49.33
CA LEU A 40 -17.36 13.73 -49.00
C LEU A 40 -16.73 13.98 -47.63
N ASP A 41 -16.40 15.23 -47.31
CA ASP A 41 -15.86 15.63 -46.02
C ASP A 41 -16.91 15.48 -44.90
N GLU A 42 -18.17 15.86 -45.13
CA GLU A 42 -19.29 15.62 -44.21
C GLU A 42 -19.48 14.13 -43.92
N LEU A 43 -19.52 13.29 -44.95
CA LEU A 43 -19.70 11.84 -44.79
C LEU A 43 -18.53 11.18 -44.06
N LYS A 44 -17.29 11.61 -44.33
CA LYS A 44 -16.11 11.17 -43.58
C LYS A 44 -16.19 11.53 -42.11
N VAL A 45 -16.62 12.76 -41.78
CA VAL A 45 -16.79 13.18 -40.38
C VAL A 45 -17.90 12.37 -39.69
N HIS A 46 -19.01 12.11 -40.36
CA HIS A 46 -20.09 11.28 -39.83
C HIS A 46 -19.66 9.84 -39.59
N GLU A 47 -18.93 9.24 -40.53
CA GLU A 47 -18.40 7.88 -40.39
C GLU A 47 -17.38 7.77 -39.26
N GLU A 48 -16.46 8.74 -39.15
CA GLU A 48 -15.52 8.81 -38.03
C GLU A 48 -16.24 8.94 -36.69
N ASN A 49 -17.29 9.76 -36.62
CA ASN A 49 -18.09 9.91 -35.40
C ASN A 49 -18.82 8.62 -35.04
N ARG A 50 -19.45 7.94 -36.01
CA ARG A 50 -20.07 6.63 -35.81
C ARG A 50 -19.07 5.60 -35.27
N ARG A 51 -17.89 5.50 -35.90
CA ARG A 51 -16.83 4.58 -35.46
C ARG A 51 -16.34 4.91 -34.05
N LYS A 52 -16.19 6.19 -33.70
CA LYS A 52 -15.83 6.63 -32.33
C LYS A 52 -16.93 6.28 -31.32
N GLU A 53 -18.20 6.42 -31.68
CA GLU A 53 -19.34 6.07 -30.83
C GLU A 53 -19.47 4.57 -30.61
N ALA A 54 -19.35 3.76 -31.67
CA ALA A 54 -19.34 2.30 -31.58
C ALA A 54 -18.17 1.77 -30.73
N MET A 55 -16.99 2.40 -30.85
CA MET A 55 -15.86 2.09 -29.97
C MET A 55 -16.21 2.42 -28.51
N ARG A 56 -16.75 3.62 -28.24
CA ARG A 56 -17.12 4.02 -26.88
C ARG A 56 -18.16 3.09 -26.26
N SER A 57 -19.21 2.73 -27.01
CA SER A 57 -20.26 1.84 -26.52
C SER A 57 -19.71 0.46 -26.19
N ARG A 58 -18.84 -0.10 -27.04
CA ARG A 58 -18.14 -1.36 -26.78
C ARG A 58 -17.27 -1.28 -25.51
N GLN A 59 -16.47 -0.23 -25.37
CA GLN A 59 -15.60 -0.04 -24.18
C GLN A 59 -16.41 0.09 -22.88
N ILE A 60 -17.57 0.75 -22.94
CA ILE A 60 -18.50 0.86 -21.81
C ILE A 60 -19.09 -0.53 -21.49
N ALA A 61 -19.54 -1.28 -22.49
CA ALA A 61 -20.09 -2.61 -22.30
C ALA A 61 -19.07 -3.59 -21.70
N GLU A 62 -17.83 -3.60 -22.20
CA GLU A 62 -16.74 -4.40 -21.63
C GLU A 62 -16.47 -4.04 -20.17
N ARG A 63 -16.43 -2.74 -19.85
CA ARG A 63 -16.22 -2.27 -18.48
C ARG A 63 -17.37 -2.68 -17.55
N LEU A 64 -18.61 -2.54 -18.01
CA LEU A 64 -19.79 -2.97 -17.25
C LEU A 64 -19.77 -4.48 -17.01
N GLY A 65 -19.38 -5.28 -18.01
CA GLY A 65 -19.24 -6.73 -17.86
C GLY A 65 -18.18 -7.13 -16.82
N VAL A 66 -17.03 -6.44 -16.79
CA VAL A 66 -16.00 -6.67 -15.76
C VAL A 66 -16.49 -6.25 -14.36
N GLU A 67 -17.20 -5.12 -14.26
CA GLU A 67 -17.77 -4.67 -12.99
C GLU A 67 -18.84 -5.65 -12.48
N GLU A 68 -19.72 -6.16 -13.36
CA GLU A 68 -20.72 -7.18 -13.04
C GLU A 68 -20.11 -8.50 -12.58
N ALA A 69 -19.11 -9.01 -13.31
CA ALA A 69 -18.39 -10.23 -12.93
C ALA A 69 -17.75 -10.09 -11.53
N HIS A 70 -17.10 -8.95 -11.25
CA HIS A 70 -16.53 -8.69 -9.94
C HIS A 70 -17.59 -8.56 -8.83
N MET A 71 -18.74 -7.96 -9.11
CA MET A 71 -19.84 -7.92 -8.13
C MET A 71 -20.33 -9.32 -7.77
N LEU A 72 -20.47 -10.21 -8.75
CA LEU A 72 -20.87 -11.60 -8.51
C LEU A 72 -19.81 -12.37 -7.73
N GLU A 73 -18.53 -12.21 -8.08
CA GLU A 73 -17.41 -12.81 -7.32
C GLU A 73 -17.38 -12.31 -5.87
N PHE A 74 -17.62 -11.00 -5.66
CA PHE A 74 -17.68 -10.41 -4.32
C PHE A 74 -18.87 -10.95 -3.51
N GLN A 75 -20.04 -11.12 -4.13
CA GLN A 75 -21.20 -11.74 -3.49
C GLN A 75 -20.90 -13.21 -3.13
N GLN A 76 -20.33 -13.98 -4.06
CA GLN A 76 -19.94 -15.36 -3.82
C GLN A 76 -18.89 -15.46 -2.70
N PHE A 77 -17.90 -14.56 -2.69
CA PHE A 77 -16.91 -14.46 -1.63
C PHE A 77 -17.55 -14.28 -0.27
N ASN A 78 -18.51 -13.35 -0.14
CA ASN A 78 -19.22 -13.15 1.11
C ASN A 78 -20.01 -14.39 1.54
N LEU A 79 -20.76 -15.02 0.62
CA LEU A 79 -21.52 -16.23 0.93
C LEU A 79 -20.63 -17.38 1.41
N VAL A 80 -19.51 -17.61 0.74
CA VAL A 80 -18.54 -18.66 1.12
C VAL A 80 -17.93 -18.36 2.48
N TRP A 81 -17.56 -17.11 2.74
CA TRP A 81 -16.98 -16.71 4.02
C TRP A 81 -17.99 -16.75 5.16
N ASP A 82 -19.22 -16.32 4.92
CA ASP A 82 -20.28 -16.34 5.93
C ASP A 82 -20.61 -17.78 6.32
N ARG A 83 -20.68 -18.69 5.34
CA ARG A 83 -20.80 -20.14 5.59
C ARG A 83 -19.61 -20.69 6.38
N LYS A 84 -18.38 -20.35 5.99
CA LYS A 84 -17.17 -20.81 6.69
C LYS A 84 -17.14 -20.32 8.15
N MET A 85 -17.57 -19.08 8.40
CA MET A 85 -17.68 -18.52 9.75
C MET A 85 -18.78 -19.21 10.55
N GLU A 86 -19.92 -19.50 9.92
CA GLU A 86 -21.00 -20.25 10.57
C GLU A 86 -20.56 -21.67 10.96
N GLU A 87 -19.88 -22.39 10.06
CA GLU A 87 -19.31 -23.71 10.34
C GLU A 87 -18.28 -23.65 11.49
N TYR A 88 -17.45 -22.60 11.54
CA TYR A 88 -16.52 -22.40 12.65
C TYR A 88 -17.24 -22.16 13.98
N GLU A 89 -18.27 -21.31 14.01
CA GLU A 89 -19.05 -21.05 15.23
C GLU A 89 -19.79 -22.30 15.71
N ARG A 90 -20.37 -23.10 14.81
CA ARG A 90 -20.97 -24.41 15.17
C ARG A 90 -19.95 -25.35 15.80
N ASN A 91 -18.74 -25.44 15.23
CA ASN A 91 -17.67 -26.27 15.79
C ASN A 91 -17.21 -25.76 17.16
N VAL A 92 -17.19 -24.44 17.37
CA VAL A 92 -16.89 -23.82 18.66
C VAL A 92 -17.95 -24.19 19.70
N ASP A 93 -19.23 -24.10 19.34
CA ASP A 93 -20.35 -24.45 20.23
C ASP A 93 -20.31 -25.93 20.63
N GLU A 94 -20.05 -26.83 19.67
CA GLU A 94 -19.86 -28.26 19.95
C GLU A 94 -18.66 -28.51 20.88
N LEU A 95 -17.55 -27.82 20.65
CA LEU A 95 -16.36 -27.94 21.49
C LEU A 95 -16.62 -27.46 22.93
N VAL A 96 -17.33 -26.34 23.09
CA VAL A 96 -17.71 -25.82 24.42
C VAL A 96 -18.69 -26.76 25.12
N ALA A 97 -19.68 -27.29 24.41
CA ALA A 97 -20.63 -28.26 24.95
C ALA A 97 -19.91 -29.54 25.42
N SER A 98 -19.04 -30.12 24.58
CA SER A 98 -18.27 -31.31 24.94
C SER A 98 -17.37 -31.11 26.16
N MET A 99 -16.77 -29.91 26.30
CA MET A 99 -15.95 -29.56 27.46
C MET A 99 -16.79 -29.45 28.72
N ARG A 100 -17.97 -28.81 28.63
CA ARG A 100 -18.91 -28.68 29.75
C ARG A 100 -19.40 -30.05 30.22
N ASP A 101 -19.77 -30.93 29.29
CA ASP A 101 -20.24 -32.27 29.61
C ASP A 101 -19.14 -33.09 30.29
N ARG A 102 -17.91 -32.99 29.80
CA ARG A 102 -16.74 -33.62 30.43
C ARG A 102 -16.50 -33.09 31.84
N HIS A 103 -16.50 -31.76 32.02
CA HIS A 103 -16.32 -31.14 33.34
C HIS A 103 -17.42 -31.53 34.33
N GLN A 104 -18.67 -31.69 33.85
CA GLN A 104 -19.77 -32.16 34.67
C GLN A 104 -19.57 -33.63 35.09
N GLY A 105 -19.17 -34.51 34.17
CA GLY A 105 -18.85 -35.91 34.47
C GLY A 105 -17.70 -36.04 35.46
N GLU A 106 -16.59 -35.33 35.22
CA GLU A 106 -15.42 -35.33 36.11
C GLU A 106 -15.75 -34.81 37.51
N LEU A 107 -16.64 -33.81 37.63
CA LEU A 107 -17.09 -33.30 38.93
C LEU A 107 -17.89 -34.35 39.70
N LEU A 108 -18.78 -35.08 39.03
CA LEU A 108 -19.55 -36.17 39.65
C LEU A 108 -18.63 -37.30 40.11
N GLU A 109 -17.70 -37.73 39.27
CA GLU A 109 -16.69 -38.73 39.64
C GLU A 109 -15.82 -38.27 40.82
N PHE A 110 -15.44 -37.00 40.83
CA PHE A 110 -14.64 -36.42 41.90
C PHE A 110 -15.40 -36.44 43.23
N GLN A 111 -16.69 -36.08 43.22
CA GLN A 111 -17.57 -36.16 44.39
C GLN A 111 -17.75 -37.61 44.88
N GLN A 112 -17.93 -38.57 43.97
CA GLN A 112 -18.04 -39.99 44.32
C GLN A 112 -16.75 -40.51 44.97
N LYS A 113 -15.58 -40.23 44.38
CA LYS A 113 -14.26 -40.61 44.94
C LYS A 113 -13.99 -39.97 46.30
N LEU A 114 -14.54 -38.78 46.54
CA LEU A 114 -14.46 -38.07 47.82
C LEU A 114 -15.36 -38.72 48.89
N LEU A 115 -16.53 -39.24 48.53
CA LEU A 115 -17.42 -39.98 49.43
C LEU A 115 -16.87 -41.38 49.75
N GLU A 116 -16.26 -42.06 48.78
CA GLU A 116 -15.69 -43.39 48.97
C GLU A 116 -14.47 -43.39 49.89
N LYS A 117 -13.64 -42.34 49.83
CA LYS A 117 -12.39 -42.22 50.61
C LYS A 117 -12.60 -41.73 52.06
N GLN A 118 -13.81 -41.77 52.60
CA GLN A 118 -14.08 -41.33 53.98
C GLN A 118 -13.46 -42.30 55.00
N ILE A 119 -12.30 -41.93 55.54
CA ILE A 119 -11.57 -42.69 56.56
C ILE A 119 -12.29 -42.52 57.91
N LYS A 120 -12.38 -43.59 58.71
CA LYS A 120 -13.00 -43.54 60.04
C LYS A 120 -12.29 -42.54 60.98
N PRO A 121 -13.03 -41.80 61.82
CA PRO A 121 -12.45 -40.89 62.81
C PRO A 121 -11.53 -41.65 63.78
N LYS A 122 -10.43 -41.00 64.18
CA LYS A 122 -9.55 -41.47 65.25
C LYS A 122 -9.90 -40.70 66.53
N PHE A 123 -10.40 -41.41 67.53
CA PHE A 123 -10.77 -40.82 68.82
C PHE A 123 -9.55 -40.51 69.69
N SER A 124 -9.69 -39.52 70.57
CA SER A 124 -8.66 -39.16 71.54
C SER A 124 -8.36 -40.30 72.51
N LYS A 125 -7.12 -40.34 73.00
CA LYS A 125 -6.68 -41.25 74.06
C LYS A 125 -7.52 -41.10 75.33
N GLU A 126 -8.00 -39.88 75.62
CA GLU A 126 -8.87 -39.59 76.76
C GLU A 126 -10.24 -40.26 76.64
N LEU A 127 -10.88 -40.15 75.47
CA LEU A 127 -12.15 -40.83 75.18
C LEU A 127 -12.02 -42.35 75.27
N LEU A 128 -10.93 -42.89 74.72
CA LEU A 128 -10.63 -44.33 74.80
C LEU A 128 -10.42 -44.79 76.25
N ASN A 129 -9.82 -43.95 77.10
CA ASN A 129 -9.66 -44.25 78.52
C ASN A 129 -11.00 -44.19 79.28
N LEU A 130 -11.85 -43.19 79.00
CA LEU A 130 -13.17 -43.08 79.60
C LEU A 130 -14.07 -44.29 79.25
N ARG A 131 -14.05 -44.73 77.98
CA ARG A 131 -14.72 -45.96 77.51
C ARG A 131 -14.21 -47.22 78.22
N LYS A 132 -12.89 -47.34 78.46
CA LYS A 132 -12.31 -48.49 79.18
C LYS A 132 -12.73 -48.52 80.66
N ILE A 133 -12.76 -47.35 81.32
CA ILE A 133 -13.18 -47.28 82.72
C ILE A 133 -14.69 -47.53 82.83
N GLU A 134 -15.50 -47.04 81.88
CA GLU A 134 -16.92 -47.40 81.76
C GLU A 134 -17.10 -48.92 81.64
N GLU A 135 -16.37 -49.57 80.74
CA GLU A 135 -16.45 -51.02 80.54
C GLU A 135 -16.04 -51.80 81.80
N HIS A 136 -15.00 -51.34 82.50
CA HIS A 136 -14.57 -51.95 83.77
C HIS A 136 -15.64 -51.83 84.86
N LEU A 137 -16.23 -50.64 85.03
CA LEU A 137 -17.32 -50.40 86.00
C LEU A 137 -18.58 -51.21 85.65
N ALA A 138 -18.88 -51.36 84.35
CA ALA A 138 -19.99 -52.20 83.89
C ALA A 138 -19.75 -53.69 84.21
N ARG A 139 -18.51 -54.18 84.06
CA ARG A 139 -18.13 -55.56 84.44
C ARG A 139 -18.21 -55.81 85.95
N GLN A 140 -17.95 -54.78 86.76
CA GLN A 140 -18.07 -54.84 88.23
C GLN A 140 -19.53 -54.85 88.72
N LYS A 141 -20.52 -54.69 87.83
CA LYS A 141 -21.97 -54.66 88.13
C LYS A 141 -22.37 -53.62 89.20
N GLU A 142 -21.55 -52.60 89.38
CA GLU A 142 -21.76 -51.57 90.39
C GLU A 142 -22.71 -50.49 89.85
N TYR A 143 -23.97 -50.88 89.65
CA TYR A 143 -25.01 -50.01 89.07
C TYR A 143 -25.63 -49.04 90.09
N ALA A 144 -25.40 -49.27 91.39
CA ALA A 144 -26.05 -48.54 92.49
C ALA A 144 -25.43 -47.15 92.75
N ALA A 145 -24.20 -46.91 92.32
CA ALA A 145 -23.56 -45.62 92.45
C ALA A 145 -23.88 -44.74 91.22
N ASN A 146 -24.18 -43.45 91.41
CA ASN A 146 -24.39 -42.48 90.32
C ASN A 146 -23.13 -42.24 89.44
N THR A 147 -22.05 -42.99 89.65
CA THR A 147 -20.73 -42.79 89.04
C THR A 147 -20.61 -43.37 87.61
N PRO A 148 -21.10 -44.59 87.26
CA PRO A 148 -21.01 -45.10 85.89
C PRO A 148 -21.86 -44.30 84.91
N HIS A 149 -23.06 -43.88 85.32
CA HIS A 149 -23.93 -43.04 84.49
C HIS A 149 -23.28 -41.67 84.18
N LYS A 150 -22.64 -41.03 85.17
CA LYS A 150 -21.89 -39.79 84.97
C LYS A 150 -20.68 -39.97 84.05
N MET A 151 -20.02 -41.12 84.11
CA MET A 151 -18.88 -41.43 83.23
C MET A 151 -19.30 -41.69 81.79
N LYS A 152 -20.41 -42.41 81.59
CA LYS A 152 -21.03 -42.58 80.28
C LYS A 152 -21.43 -41.24 79.65
N LEU A 153 -22.15 -40.39 80.39
CA LEU A 153 -22.54 -39.06 79.90
C LEU A 153 -21.34 -38.20 79.49
N LYS A 154 -20.24 -38.24 80.27
CA LYS A 154 -19.01 -37.53 79.93
C LYS A 154 -18.32 -38.11 78.69
N SER A 155 -18.29 -39.43 78.56
CA SER A 155 -17.74 -40.11 77.37
C SER A 155 -18.56 -39.78 76.12
N ASP A 156 -19.89 -39.91 76.19
CA ASP A 156 -20.81 -39.64 75.08
C ASP A 156 -20.74 -38.16 74.65
N ALA A 157 -20.61 -37.22 75.60
CA ALA A 157 -20.45 -35.80 75.31
C ALA A 157 -19.10 -35.49 74.63
N LEU A 158 -17.99 -36.08 75.11
CA LEU A 158 -16.68 -35.97 74.47
C LEU A 158 -16.68 -36.62 73.07
N GLU A 159 -17.37 -37.75 72.91
CA GLU A 159 -17.50 -38.44 71.63
C GLU A 159 -18.24 -37.58 70.61
N ALA A 160 -19.39 -37.02 71.01
CA ALA A 160 -20.16 -36.13 70.16
C ALA A 160 -19.32 -34.91 69.73
N TRP A 161 -18.59 -34.31 70.67
CA TRP A 161 -17.74 -33.16 70.38
C TRP A 161 -16.56 -33.49 69.46
N GLU A 162 -15.85 -34.61 69.69
CA GLU A 162 -14.75 -35.06 68.82
C GLU A 162 -15.25 -35.44 67.42
N MET A 163 -16.42 -36.08 67.34
CA MET A 163 -17.08 -36.42 66.08
C MET A 163 -17.49 -35.18 65.30
N GLU A 164 -18.07 -34.18 65.96
CA GLU A 164 -18.48 -32.93 65.32
C GLU A 164 -17.26 -32.12 64.85
N LYS A 165 -16.22 -32.01 65.68
CA LYS A 165 -14.96 -31.37 65.30
C LYS A 165 -14.30 -32.06 64.11
N TRP A 166 -14.27 -33.40 64.13
CA TRP A 166 -13.74 -34.20 63.02
C TRP A 166 -14.57 -34.00 61.75
N ARG A 167 -15.91 -34.04 61.85
CA ARG A 167 -16.82 -33.80 60.73
C ARG A 167 -16.63 -32.40 60.14
N ASN A 168 -16.52 -31.37 60.98
CA ASN A 168 -16.30 -29.99 60.54
C ASN A 168 -14.95 -29.81 59.85
N SER A 169 -13.87 -30.36 60.43
CA SER A 169 -12.54 -30.30 59.83
C SER A 169 -12.49 -31.03 58.48
N LYS A 170 -13.12 -32.21 58.39
CA LYS A 170 -13.22 -32.96 57.14
C LYS A 170 -14.06 -32.23 56.11
N GLN A 171 -15.20 -31.69 56.50
CA GLN A 171 -16.05 -30.92 55.60
C GLN A 171 -15.30 -29.70 55.05
N GLN A 172 -14.52 -29.00 55.86
CA GLN A 172 -13.67 -27.90 55.40
C GLN A 172 -12.59 -28.38 54.42
N GLU A 173 -11.91 -29.50 54.69
CA GLU A 173 -10.94 -30.09 53.77
C GLU A 173 -11.58 -30.46 52.43
N MET A 174 -12.79 -31.03 52.46
CA MET A 174 -13.57 -31.40 51.28
C MET A 174 -13.93 -30.16 50.45
N PHE A 175 -14.42 -29.09 51.08
CA PHE A 175 -14.71 -27.83 50.40
C PHE A 175 -13.46 -27.22 49.77
N GLN A 176 -12.33 -27.23 50.47
CA GLN A 176 -11.06 -26.71 49.92
C GLN A 176 -10.60 -27.50 48.69
N ARG A 177 -10.76 -28.82 48.70
CA ARG A 177 -10.46 -29.68 47.54
C ARG A 177 -11.41 -29.41 46.38
N GLU A 178 -12.69 -29.22 46.65
CA GLU A 178 -13.70 -28.89 45.63
C GLU A 178 -13.46 -27.51 45.01
N ILE A 179 -13.09 -26.50 45.81
CA ILE A 179 -12.72 -25.16 45.32
C ILE A 179 -11.52 -25.26 44.37
N LYS A 180 -10.46 -25.98 44.76
CA LYS A 180 -9.28 -26.17 43.92
C LYS A 180 -9.62 -26.89 42.61
N PHE A 181 -10.51 -27.88 42.66
CA PHE A 181 -10.96 -28.61 41.48
C PHE A 181 -11.75 -27.70 40.52
N LYS A 182 -12.74 -26.96 41.03
CA LYS A 182 -13.51 -25.98 40.25
C LYS A 182 -12.63 -24.87 39.68
N GLN A 183 -11.60 -24.44 40.42
CA GLN A 183 -10.63 -23.46 39.93
C GLN A 183 -9.86 -23.98 38.71
N ARG A 184 -9.45 -25.25 38.70
CA ARG A 184 -8.80 -25.88 37.53
C ARG A 184 -9.74 -25.93 36.33
N GLN A 185 -10.98 -26.38 36.52
CA GLN A 185 -11.99 -26.39 35.45
C GLN A 185 -12.25 -24.97 34.89
N ARG A 186 -12.31 -23.95 35.76
CA ARG A 186 -12.43 -22.55 35.33
C ARG A 186 -11.23 -22.08 34.50
N GLN A 187 -10.00 -22.45 34.89
CA GLN A 187 -8.79 -22.11 34.14
C GLN A 187 -8.77 -22.78 32.76
N GLU A 188 -9.22 -24.03 32.67
CA GLU A 188 -9.34 -24.74 31.39
C GLU A 188 -10.38 -24.09 30.47
N LEU A 189 -11.55 -23.70 31.00
CA LEU A 189 -12.55 -22.96 30.24
C LEU A 189 -12.03 -21.60 29.77
N GLU A 190 -11.31 -20.88 30.62
CA GLU A 190 -10.70 -19.59 30.25
C GLU A 190 -9.65 -19.76 29.15
N ALA A 191 -8.82 -20.79 29.22
CA ALA A 191 -7.84 -21.12 28.19
C ALA A 191 -8.52 -21.47 26.86
N LEU A 192 -9.60 -22.26 26.91
CA LEU A 192 -10.41 -22.59 25.73
C LEU A 192 -11.04 -21.33 25.12
N GLN A 193 -11.63 -20.45 25.94
CA GLN A 193 -12.20 -19.18 25.50
C GLN A 193 -11.16 -18.29 24.82
N LYS A 194 -9.95 -18.18 25.40
CA LYS A 194 -8.85 -17.44 24.78
C LYS A 194 -8.47 -18.00 23.41
N ARG A 195 -8.41 -19.33 23.28
CA ARG A 195 -8.14 -20.00 21.99
C ARG A 195 -9.24 -19.76 20.96
N ILE A 196 -10.51 -19.82 21.39
CA ILE A 196 -11.66 -19.51 20.53
C ILE A 196 -11.58 -18.06 20.05
N GLN A 197 -11.28 -17.13 20.96
CA GLN A 197 -11.17 -15.70 20.64
C GLN A 197 -10.02 -15.43 19.66
N SER A 198 -8.84 -16.01 19.90
CA SER A 198 -7.72 -15.88 18.96
C SER A 198 -8.05 -16.49 17.59
N GLY A 199 -8.76 -17.62 17.57
CA GLY A 199 -9.22 -18.24 16.33
C GLY A 199 -10.24 -17.40 15.57
N ARG A 200 -11.19 -16.74 16.26
CA ARG A 200 -12.13 -15.79 15.65
C ARG A 200 -11.40 -14.59 15.03
N GLU A 201 -10.42 -14.05 15.74
CA GLU A 201 -9.60 -12.95 15.23
C GLU A 201 -8.76 -13.36 14.02
N GLU A 202 -8.23 -14.58 14.02
CA GLU A 202 -7.50 -15.14 12.89
C GLU A 202 -8.39 -15.32 11.66
N GLN A 203 -9.61 -15.85 11.82
CA GLN A 203 -10.57 -15.95 10.70
C GLN A 203 -10.94 -14.57 10.13
N LYS A 204 -11.14 -13.57 10.99
CA LYS A 204 -11.40 -12.18 10.54
C LYS A 204 -10.22 -11.62 9.75
N LYS A 205 -8.99 -11.82 10.23
CA LYS A 205 -7.77 -11.39 9.52
C LYS A 205 -7.63 -12.10 8.18
N GLN A 206 -7.88 -13.42 8.12
CA GLN A 206 -7.85 -14.17 6.86
C GLN A 206 -8.90 -13.65 5.86
N ARG A 207 -10.14 -13.38 6.32
CA ARG A 207 -11.19 -12.77 5.47
C ARG A 207 -10.75 -11.42 4.91
N GLN A 208 -10.12 -10.58 5.74
CA GLN A 208 -9.61 -9.29 5.29
C GLN A 208 -8.51 -9.45 4.23
N LEU A 209 -7.53 -10.32 4.45
CA LEU A 209 -6.45 -10.57 3.50
C LEU A 209 -6.97 -11.12 2.16
N ASP A 210 -7.91 -12.06 2.20
CA ASP A 210 -8.47 -12.62 0.97
C ASP A 210 -9.39 -11.63 0.25
N LEU A 211 -10.06 -10.74 0.98
CA LEU A 211 -10.80 -9.61 0.40
C LEU A 211 -9.85 -8.62 -0.29
N GLU A 212 -8.74 -8.26 0.35
CA GLU A 212 -7.73 -7.39 -0.24
C GLU A 212 -7.16 -7.99 -1.53
N ARG A 213 -6.89 -9.30 -1.53
CA ARG A 213 -6.47 -10.04 -2.75
C ARG A 213 -7.53 -10.03 -3.85
N LEU A 214 -8.81 -10.17 -3.50
CA LEU A 214 -9.91 -10.09 -4.46
C LEU A 214 -9.98 -8.69 -5.09
N LEU A 215 -9.93 -7.64 -4.27
CA LEU A 215 -9.94 -6.25 -4.74
C LEU A 215 -8.71 -5.92 -5.59
N GLN A 216 -7.54 -6.44 -5.23
CA GLN A 216 -6.32 -6.26 -6.00
C GLN A 216 -6.43 -6.92 -7.38
N ARG A 217 -6.99 -8.13 -7.46
CA ARG A 217 -7.25 -8.79 -8.76
C ARG A 217 -8.18 -7.95 -9.63
N TYR A 218 -9.26 -7.40 -9.07
CA TYR A 218 -10.14 -6.48 -9.79
C TYR A 218 -9.43 -5.21 -10.26
N GLN A 219 -8.60 -4.59 -9.41
CA GLN A 219 -7.83 -3.41 -9.79
C GLN A 219 -6.86 -3.72 -10.95
N ASN A 220 -6.22 -4.88 -10.92
CA ASN A 220 -5.32 -5.32 -12.00
C ASN A 220 -6.08 -5.53 -13.30
N VAL A 221 -7.20 -6.27 -13.27
CA VAL A 221 -8.04 -6.50 -14.47
C VAL A 221 -8.59 -5.18 -15.02
N LYS A 222 -9.01 -4.26 -14.15
CA LYS A 222 -9.47 -2.93 -14.55
C LYS A 222 -8.36 -2.11 -15.18
N ALA A 223 -7.16 -2.12 -14.61
CA ALA A 223 -6.00 -1.41 -15.14
C ALA A 223 -5.59 -1.98 -16.51
N GLU A 224 -5.60 -3.30 -16.64
CA GLU A 224 -5.34 -3.99 -17.91
C GLU A 224 -6.38 -3.62 -18.97
N LEU A 225 -7.67 -3.65 -18.64
CA LEU A 225 -8.74 -3.24 -19.55
C LEU A 225 -8.57 -1.77 -19.98
N GLN A 226 -8.27 -0.88 -19.05
CA GLN A 226 -8.00 0.53 -19.36
C GLN A 226 -6.78 0.69 -20.29
N GLN A 227 -5.73 -0.09 -20.06
CA GLN A 227 -4.55 -0.08 -20.92
C GLN A 227 -4.88 -0.60 -22.33
N GLN A 228 -5.66 -1.68 -22.45
CA GLN A 228 -6.12 -2.21 -23.73
C GLN A 228 -6.94 -1.15 -24.49
N GLN A 229 -7.90 -0.50 -23.83
CA GLN A 229 -8.72 0.57 -24.41
C GLN A 229 -7.89 1.79 -24.84
N ASN A 230 -6.87 2.17 -24.07
CA ASN A 230 -5.95 3.25 -24.42
C ASN A 230 -5.09 2.89 -25.64
N LEU A 231 -4.62 1.65 -25.73
CA LEU A 231 -3.85 1.17 -26.89
C LEU A 231 -4.71 1.11 -28.15
N GLU A 232 -5.96 0.68 -28.05
CA GLU A 232 -6.93 0.73 -29.15
C GLU A 232 -7.15 2.17 -29.65
N ARG A 233 -7.32 3.12 -28.73
CA ARG A 233 -7.45 4.55 -29.07
C ARG A 233 -6.22 5.05 -29.83
N ILE A 234 -5.01 4.82 -29.29
CA ILE A 234 -3.76 5.23 -29.93
C ILE A 234 -3.59 4.59 -31.30
N ARG A 235 -3.98 3.31 -31.46
CA ARG A 235 -3.92 2.60 -32.74
C ARG A 235 -4.83 3.24 -33.78
N ILE A 236 -6.05 3.61 -33.39
CA ILE A 236 -7.02 4.26 -34.28
C ILE A 236 -6.56 5.68 -34.65
N GLU A 237 -6.05 6.45 -33.69
CA GLU A 237 -5.47 7.78 -33.93
C GLU A 237 -4.24 7.71 -34.86
N LYS A 238 -3.37 6.71 -34.70
CA LYS A 238 -2.23 6.50 -35.61
C LYS A 238 -2.69 6.12 -37.02
N PHE A 239 -3.72 5.27 -37.13
CA PHE A 239 -4.27 4.87 -38.43
C PHE A 239 -4.93 6.05 -39.16
N SER A 240 -5.66 6.92 -38.45
CA SER A 240 -6.23 8.13 -39.03
C SER A 240 -5.12 9.09 -39.49
N LEU A 241 -4.12 9.37 -38.64
CA LEU A 241 -2.98 10.24 -38.98
C LEU A 241 -2.15 9.73 -40.17
N THR A 242 -1.93 8.42 -40.28
CA THR A 242 -1.18 7.83 -41.40
C THR A 242 -1.90 8.03 -42.74
N THR A 243 -3.23 7.98 -42.72
CA THR A 243 -4.07 8.22 -43.90
C THR A 243 -3.95 9.68 -44.36
N THR A 244 -3.99 10.63 -43.42
CA THR A 244 -3.84 12.07 -43.72
C THR A 244 -2.42 12.45 -44.14
N GLN A 245 -1.39 11.87 -43.49
CA GLN A 245 0.01 12.12 -43.82
C GLN A 245 0.42 11.58 -45.19
N ARG A 246 -0.11 10.42 -45.65
CA ARG A 246 0.19 9.90 -47.00
C ARG A 246 -0.24 10.85 -48.12
N VAL A 247 -1.34 11.59 -47.92
CA VAL A 247 -1.83 12.58 -48.90
C VAL A 247 -0.96 13.84 -48.88
N SER A 248 -0.58 14.28 -47.68
CA SER A 248 0.27 15.45 -47.46
C SER A 248 1.70 15.25 -47.99
N MET A 249 2.33 14.11 -47.67
CA MET A 249 3.69 13.77 -48.11
C MET A 249 3.83 13.66 -49.63
N LYS A 250 2.80 13.21 -50.35
CA LYS A 250 2.82 13.22 -51.84
C LYS A 250 2.83 14.65 -52.40
N LYS A 251 2.09 15.59 -51.79
CA LYS A 251 2.13 17.02 -52.16
C LYS A 251 3.49 17.65 -51.83
N TYR A 252 4.03 17.40 -50.63
CA TYR A 252 5.33 17.92 -50.23
C TYR A 252 6.49 17.29 -51.01
N PHE A 253 6.43 16.01 -51.38
CA PHE A 253 7.46 15.36 -52.20
C PHE A 253 7.47 15.90 -53.65
N LEU A 254 6.31 16.23 -54.22
CA LEU A 254 6.23 16.95 -55.50
C LEU A 254 6.76 18.39 -55.40
N ALA A 255 6.46 19.09 -54.31
CA ALA A 255 7.01 20.44 -54.05
C ALA A 255 8.52 20.41 -53.77
N PHE A 256 9.03 19.38 -53.08
CA PHE A 256 10.44 19.21 -52.75
C PHE A 256 11.27 18.87 -54.00
N ASN A 257 10.79 17.98 -54.88
CA ASN A 257 11.45 17.76 -56.17
C ASN A 257 11.41 18.98 -57.10
N GLY A 258 10.38 19.83 -56.98
CA GLY A 258 10.28 21.09 -57.73
C GLY A 258 11.18 22.22 -57.24
N VAL A 259 11.63 22.19 -55.97
CA VAL A 259 12.42 23.26 -55.35
C VAL A 259 13.90 22.88 -55.16
N VAL A 260 14.22 21.59 -55.03
CA VAL A 260 15.58 21.10 -54.73
C VAL A 260 16.57 21.19 -55.92
N VAL A 261 16.09 21.45 -57.14
CA VAL A 261 17.00 21.71 -58.29
C VAL A 261 17.50 23.17 -58.33
N GLY A 262 16.90 24.08 -57.56
CA GLY A 262 17.18 25.52 -57.66
C GLY A 262 18.26 26.06 -56.73
N ILE A 263 18.08 25.97 -55.40
CA ILE A 263 18.94 26.63 -54.37
C ILE A 263 18.63 25.90 -53.04
N PRO A 264 19.55 25.18 -52.35
CA PRO A 264 20.46 25.82 -51.38
C PRO A 264 21.69 24.99 -50.92
N LEU A 265 22.90 25.29 -51.40
CA LEU A 265 24.16 24.94 -50.69
C LEU A 265 24.69 26.11 -49.84
N ALA A 266 24.23 27.35 -50.08
CA ALA A 266 24.76 28.55 -49.44
C ALA A 266 24.07 28.94 -48.11
N THR A 267 22.77 28.66 -47.93
CA THR A 267 22.04 29.06 -46.71
C THR A 267 22.31 28.15 -45.52
N GLY A 268 22.66 26.88 -45.74
CA GLY A 268 23.04 25.96 -44.66
C GLY A 268 24.33 26.35 -43.95
N GLY A 269 25.34 26.81 -44.69
CA GLY A 269 26.64 27.20 -44.13
C GLY A 269 26.58 28.44 -43.23
N TYR A 270 25.78 29.45 -43.62
CA TYR A 270 25.62 30.67 -42.83
C TYR A 270 24.85 30.42 -41.51
N PHE A 271 23.88 29.51 -41.55
CA PHE A 271 23.10 29.12 -40.37
C PHE A 271 23.98 28.42 -39.31
N VAL A 272 24.84 27.49 -39.74
CA VAL A 272 25.77 26.80 -38.83
C VAL A 272 26.83 27.76 -38.27
N HIS A 273 27.30 28.72 -39.07
CA HIS A 273 28.24 29.75 -38.60
C HIS A 273 27.64 30.63 -37.50
N ASN A 274 26.38 31.07 -37.65
CA ASN A 274 25.69 31.87 -36.63
C ASN A 274 25.35 31.06 -35.37
N LEU A 275 25.06 29.76 -35.49
CA LEU A 275 24.87 28.89 -34.31
C LEU A 275 26.14 28.74 -33.46
N ARG A 276 27.33 28.77 -34.07
CA ARG A 276 28.60 28.62 -33.35
C ARG A 276 29.07 29.92 -32.69
N ASN A 277 28.85 31.05 -33.35
CA ASN A 277 29.49 32.32 -32.98
C ASN A 277 28.57 33.30 -32.24
N ASP A 278 27.25 33.17 -32.32
CA ASP A 278 26.30 34.07 -31.65
C ASP A 278 25.58 33.36 -30.51
N GLU A 279 25.92 33.74 -29.27
CA GLU A 279 25.35 33.16 -28.04
C GLU A 279 23.84 33.42 -27.93
N ARG A 280 23.38 34.62 -28.31
CA ARG A 280 21.96 34.99 -28.18
C ARG A 280 21.09 34.27 -29.22
N PHE A 281 21.62 34.11 -30.43
CA PHE A 281 20.95 33.35 -31.48
C PHE A 281 20.83 31.86 -31.10
N ARG A 282 21.91 31.29 -30.56
CA ARG A 282 21.93 29.91 -30.07
C ARG A 282 20.96 29.68 -28.91
N GLU A 283 20.88 30.61 -27.95
CA GLU A 283 19.90 30.56 -26.85
C GLU A 283 18.45 30.58 -27.37
N HIS A 284 18.11 31.52 -28.24
CA HIS A 284 16.76 31.63 -28.80
C HIS A 284 16.36 30.40 -29.63
N PHE A 285 17.30 29.83 -30.38
CA PHE A 285 17.03 28.67 -31.23
C PHE A 285 16.91 27.37 -30.43
N HIS A 286 17.72 27.20 -29.37
CA HIS A 286 17.67 26.04 -28.48
C HIS A 286 16.38 26.01 -27.65
N ASP A 287 15.90 27.16 -27.16
CA ASP A 287 14.61 27.24 -26.42
C ASP A 287 13.42 26.80 -27.27
N LYS A 288 13.48 27.06 -28.59
CA LYS A 288 12.37 26.77 -29.50
C LYS A 288 12.42 25.37 -30.10
N TYR A 289 13.63 24.85 -30.38
CA TYR A 289 13.83 23.56 -31.04
C TYR A 289 14.99 22.77 -30.42
N PRO A 290 14.85 22.28 -29.17
CA PRO A 290 15.94 21.61 -28.46
C PRO A 290 16.40 20.33 -29.17
N GLU A 291 15.47 19.53 -29.70
CA GLU A 291 15.80 18.25 -30.34
C GLU A 291 16.56 18.42 -31.67
N LEU A 292 16.36 19.54 -32.36
CA LEU A 292 17.07 19.83 -33.61
C LEU A 292 18.51 20.27 -33.34
N VAL A 293 18.76 20.98 -32.23
CA VAL A 293 20.12 21.41 -31.84
C VAL A 293 20.96 20.23 -31.36
N ASP A 294 20.38 19.30 -30.60
CA ASP A 294 21.07 18.07 -30.19
C ASP A 294 21.46 17.22 -31.41
N ALA A 295 20.54 17.04 -32.36
CA ALA A 295 20.82 16.34 -33.60
C ALA A 295 21.90 17.06 -34.43
N ILE A 296 21.87 18.39 -34.53
CA ILE A 296 22.91 19.14 -35.25
C ILE A 296 24.26 19.03 -34.53
N HIS A 297 24.29 19.03 -33.19
CA HIS A 297 25.53 18.88 -32.42
C HIS A 297 26.20 17.51 -32.63
N GLU A 298 25.41 16.46 -32.83
CA GLU A 298 25.89 15.11 -33.15
C GLU A 298 26.65 15.05 -34.49
N TYR A 299 26.20 15.83 -35.49
CA TYR A 299 26.84 15.87 -36.81
C TYR A 299 27.87 17.01 -36.98
N ILE A 300 27.75 18.11 -36.24
CA ILE A 300 28.65 19.27 -36.29
C ILE A 300 28.84 19.83 -34.87
N PRO A 301 30.08 19.92 -34.32
CA PRO A 301 30.30 20.41 -32.97
C PRO A 301 30.00 21.92 -32.86
N VAL A 302 28.81 22.25 -32.34
CA VAL A 302 28.33 23.62 -32.11
C VAL A 302 28.87 24.24 -30.81
N PHE A 303 29.22 23.44 -29.80
CA PHE A 303 29.73 23.93 -28.50
C PHE A 303 31.27 23.90 -28.43
N PRO A 304 31.93 24.91 -27.82
CA PRO A 304 33.38 24.89 -27.61
C PRO A 304 33.79 23.81 -26.58
N GLU A 305 34.93 23.15 -26.83
CA GLU A 305 35.49 22.10 -25.99
C GLU A 305 36.00 22.68 -24.66
N ALA A 306 35.78 21.98 -23.53
CA ALA A 306 36.07 22.49 -22.21
C ALA A 306 37.58 22.65 -21.98
N ALA A 307 38.03 23.85 -21.62
CA ALA A 307 39.39 24.05 -21.14
C ALA A 307 39.59 23.29 -19.81
N PRO A 308 40.70 22.55 -19.63
CA PRO A 308 40.98 21.86 -18.37
C PRO A 308 41.10 22.91 -17.24
N ARG A 309 40.39 22.67 -16.14
CA ARG A 309 40.40 23.52 -14.94
C ARG A 309 41.37 22.93 -13.93
N ASP A 310 42.46 23.65 -13.64
CA ASP A 310 43.48 23.24 -12.67
C ASP A 310 43.14 23.60 -11.21
N ASP A 311 41.88 23.98 -10.93
CA ASP A 311 41.49 24.61 -9.65
C ASP A 311 40.77 23.66 -8.66
N ILE A 312 40.73 22.35 -8.93
CA ILE A 312 40.12 21.35 -8.03
C ILE A 312 41.22 20.35 -7.64
N GLY A 313 41.63 20.40 -6.37
CA GLY A 313 42.53 19.40 -5.79
C GLY A 313 41.98 17.99 -5.97
N GLU A 314 42.88 17.06 -6.28
CA GLU A 314 42.63 15.65 -6.54
C GLU A 314 41.74 15.04 -5.45
N SER A 315 40.53 14.62 -5.82
CA SER A 315 39.60 13.97 -4.90
C SER A 315 39.93 12.49 -4.85
N ASP A 316 40.79 12.11 -3.91
CA ASP A 316 41.11 10.72 -3.65
C ASP A 316 39.85 9.97 -3.22
N ALA A 317 39.33 9.11 -4.11
CA ALA A 317 38.21 8.20 -3.84
C ALA A 317 38.46 7.21 -2.68
N ALA A 318 39.65 7.25 -2.06
CA ALA A 318 40.03 6.48 -0.89
C ALA A 318 39.40 7.00 0.42
N ILE A 319 38.99 8.28 0.49
CA ILE A 319 38.41 8.85 1.73
C ILE A 319 37.04 8.23 2.04
N PHE A 320 36.28 7.83 1.01
CA PHE A 320 34.94 7.23 1.18
C PHE A 320 34.94 5.72 1.46
N LYS A 321 36.11 5.07 1.53
CA LYS A 321 36.24 3.62 1.82
C LYS A 321 36.75 3.34 3.22
N GLN A 322 36.42 4.21 4.18
CA GLN A 322 36.80 3.99 5.56
C GLN A 322 35.94 2.86 6.18
N PRO A 323 36.55 1.91 6.88
CA PRO A 323 35.85 0.83 7.56
C PRO A 323 35.03 1.34 8.76
N VAL A 324 33.87 0.74 9.00
CA VAL A 324 32.86 1.18 10.00
C VAL A 324 32.82 0.21 11.18
N HIS A 325 32.55 0.72 12.38
CA HIS A 325 32.37 -0.09 13.58
C HIS A 325 30.94 -0.68 13.66
N ALA A 326 30.85 -2.01 13.72
CA ALA A 326 29.59 -2.73 13.89
C ALA A 326 29.50 -3.31 15.32
N LYS A 327 28.43 -2.95 16.05
CA LYS A 327 28.10 -3.52 17.35
C LYS A 327 26.99 -4.55 17.19
N VAL A 328 27.30 -5.81 17.48
CA VAL A 328 26.38 -6.95 17.34
C VAL A 328 25.94 -7.44 18.71
N GLN A 329 24.63 -7.54 18.92
CA GLN A 329 24.02 -8.08 20.14
C GLN A 329 23.57 -9.53 19.92
N LEU A 330 24.07 -10.44 20.77
CA LEU A 330 23.72 -11.86 20.75
C LEU A 330 22.56 -12.19 21.70
N LYS A 331 21.87 -13.33 21.49
CA LYS A 331 20.76 -13.79 22.35
C LYS A 331 21.18 -14.04 23.80
N SER A 332 22.46 -14.36 24.05
CA SER A 332 23.01 -14.46 25.41
C SER A 332 23.16 -13.12 26.15
N GLY A 333 22.85 -11.99 25.52
CA GLY A 333 22.97 -10.65 26.10
C GLY A 333 24.38 -10.04 26.01
N LYS A 334 25.34 -10.72 25.36
CA LYS A 334 26.68 -10.18 25.10
C LYS A 334 26.69 -9.33 23.84
N SER A 335 27.29 -8.14 23.91
CA SER A 335 27.51 -7.25 22.76
C SER A 335 28.98 -7.28 22.34
N ILE A 336 29.25 -7.51 21.06
CA ILE A 336 30.60 -7.57 20.48
C ILE A 336 30.74 -6.43 19.46
N VAL A 337 31.85 -5.69 19.52
CA VAL A 337 32.17 -4.64 18.53
C VAL A 337 33.31 -5.14 17.66
N PHE A 338 33.12 -5.12 16.35
CA PHE A 338 34.17 -5.47 15.39
C PHE A 338 34.18 -4.53 14.19
N HIS A 339 35.31 -4.52 13.49
CA HIS A 339 35.62 -3.58 12.42
C HIS A 339 35.27 -4.22 11.07
N VAL A 340 34.42 -3.55 10.30
CA VAL A 340 33.86 -4.09 9.05
C VAL A 340 34.21 -3.17 7.87
N PRO A 341 34.80 -3.69 6.78
CA PRO A 341 35.02 -2.92 5.56
C PRO A 341 33.71 -2.36 4.99
N PHE A 342 33.74 -1.16 4.39
CA PHE A 342 32.56 -0.47 3.86
C PHE A 342 31.73 -1.32 2.87
N ASP A 343 32.38 -2.16 2.07
CA ASP A 343 31.74 -2.98 1.03
C ASP A 343 31.11 -4.29 1.55
N SER A 344 31.06 -4.51 2.87
CA SER A 344 30.60 -5.79 3.46
C SER A 344 29.08 -5.88 3.56
N SER A 345 28.50 -7.00 3.15
CA SER A 345 27.07 -7.25 3.33
C SER A 345 26.72 -7.64 4.77
N ILE A 346 25.47 -7.39 5.19
CA ILE A 346 24.95 -7.79 6.51
C ILE A 346 25.11 -9.30 6.76
N ALA A 347 25.07 -10.13 5.72
CA ALA A 347 25.28 -11.56 5.82
C ALA A 347 26.72 -11.94 6.20
N ASP A 348 27.71 -11.13 5.77
CA ASP A 348 29.12 -11.35 6.09
C ASP A 348 29.43 -10.90 7.52
N VAL A 349 28.76 -9.84 8.00
CA VAL A 349 28.77 -9.41 9.40
C VAL A 349 28.22 -10.51 10.33
N HIS A 350 27.15 -11.21 9.90
CA HIS A 350 26.60 -12.33 10.66
C HIS A 350 27.55 -13.54 10.72
N LYS A 351 28.22 -13.88 9.61
CA LYS A 351 29.22 -14.96 9.58
C LYS A 351 30.44 -14.65 10.45
N LEU A 352 30.92 -13.40 10.43
CA LEU A 352 32.02 -12.95 11.28
C LEU A 352 31.65 -13.01 12.76
N ALA A 353 30.43 -12.59 13.12
CA ALA A 353 29.93 -12.70 14.48
C ALA A 353 29.84 -14.17 14.97
N LEU A 354 29.35 -15.09 14.12
CA LEU A 354 29.21 -16.51 14.44
C LEU A 354 30.54 -17.27 14.51
N THR A 355 31.55 -16.85 13.74
CA THR A 355 32.91 -17.43 13.82
C THR A 355 33.52 -17.24 15.21
N SER A 356 33.20 -16.12 15.89
CA SER A 356 33.69 -15.85 17.24
C SER A 356 32.94 -16.62 18.35
N ASN A 357 31.69 -17.01 18.13
CA ASN A 357 30.86 -17.78 19.08
C ASN A 357 29.88 -18.71 18.31
N PRO A 358 30.24 -19.98 18.08
CA PRO A 358 29.47 -20.87 17.21
C PRO A 358 28.14 -21.36 17.80
N THR A 359 27.89 -21.13 19.09
CA THR A 359 26.71 -21.65 19.81
C THR A 359 25.59 -20.63 20.04
N ASP A 360 25.72 -19.39 19.53
CA ASP A 360 24.77 -18.31 19.82
C ASP A 360 24.13 -17.72 18.55
N GLN A 361 23.00 -17.01 18.70
CA GLN A 361 22.30 -16.37 17.57
C GLN A 361 22.30 -14.85 17.69
N VAL A 362 22.49 -14.15 16.57
CA VAL A 362 22.50 -12.68 16.49
C VAL A 362 21.06 -12.13 16.54
N VAL A 363 20.83 -11.12 17.38
CA VAL A 363 19.52 -10.46 17.56
C VAL A 363 19.46 -9.11 16.87
N LYS A 364 20.52 -8.30 16.97
CA LYS A 364 20.56 -6.94 16.42
C LYS A 364 21.98 -6.54 16.03
N VAL A 365 22.12 -5.82 14.92
CA VAL A 365 23.37 -5.23 14.44
C VAL A 365 23.15 -3.71 14.33
N ASP A 366 23.91 -2.94 15.09
CA ASP A 366 23.93 -1.46 15.02
C ASP A 366 25.30 -1.01 14.51
N PHE A 367 25.33 -0.16 13.47
CA PHE A 367 26.56 0.46 12.97
C PHE A 367 26.71 1.84 13.64
N GLN A 368 27.88 2.11 14.20
CA GLN A 368 28.15 3.33 14.96
C GLN A 368 29.20 4.15 14.21
N ASP A 369 28.84 5.36 13.81
CA ASP A 369 29.77 6.34 13.24
C ASP A 369 30.53 7.01 14.39
N ASP A 370 31.85 7.00 14.35
CA ASP A 370 32.67 7.74 15.31
C ASP A 370 32.48 9.24 15.11
N ASP A 371 32.30 9.96 16.23
CA ASP A 371 31.97 11.39 16.33
C ASP A 371 32.73 12.29 15.34
N VAL A 372 31.99 12.99 14.47
CA VAL A 372 32.52 14.12 13.69
C VAL A 372 32.17 15.43 14.38
N THR A 373 33.16 15.96 15.10
CA THR A 373 33.21 17.34 15.58
C THR A 373 32.92 18.35 14.46
N GLU A 374 31.89 19.15 14.67
CA GLU A 374 31.46 20.26 13.83
C GLU A 374 32.51 21.39 13.88
N ALA A 375 33.13 21.74 12.74
CA ALA A 375 34.03 22.88 12.60
C ALA A 375 33.44 23.89 11.58
N PRO A 376 33.53 25.21 11.85
CA PRO A 376 32.70 26.21 11.19
C PRO A 376 33.20 26.58 9.79
N ALA A 377 32.25 26.76 8.87
CA ALA A 377 32.49 27.22 7.50
C ALA A 377 33.02 28.67 7.47
N LYS A 378 34.14 28.89 6.77
CA LYS A 378 34.60 30.22 6.33
C LYS A 378 33.88 30.61 5.02
N PRO A 379 33.48 31.88 4.83
CA PRO A 379 32.87 32.32 3.58
C PRO A 379 33.92 32.58 2.50
N ALA A 380 33.63 32.17 1.27
CA ALA A 380 34.43 32.44 0.06
C ALA A 380 34.16 33.86 -0.50
N PRO A 381 35.12 34.46 -1.22
CA PRO A 381 35.07 35.87 -1.62
C PRO A 381 34.14 36.14 -2.81
N ALA A 382 33.60 37.35 -2.85
CA ALA A 382 32.71 37.85 -3.89
C ALA A 382 33.43 38.03 -5.23
N HIS A 383 32.91 37.42 -6.29
CA HIS A 383 33.29 37.75 -7.66
C HIS A 383 32.47 38.95 -8.15
N VAL A 384 33.17 40.05 -8.45
CA VAL A 384 32.64 41.22 -9.14
C VAL A 384 32.84 41.03 -10.64
N GLY A 385 31.81 41.26 -11.46
CA GLY A 385 31.88 41.24 -12.92
C GLY A 385 30.49 41.38 -13.56
N GLY A 386 30.17 42.59 -14.05
CA GLY A 386 28.85 42.97 -14.54
C GLY A 386 28.52 42.55 -15.98
N GLY A 387 27.30 42.02 -16.15
CA GLY A 387 26.60 41.69 -17.39
C GLY A 387 25.37 40.82 -17.03
N PRO A 388 24.23 40.86 -17.75
CA PRO A 388 23.12 39.96 -17.43
C PRO A 388 23.61 38.52 -17.50
N ALA A 389 23.51 37.80 -16.40
CA ALA A 389 23.93 36.41 -16.31
C ALA A 389 23.14 35.58 -17.33
N SER A 390 23.84 34.98 -18.30
CA SER A 390 23.25 33.92 -19.13
C SER A 390 22.78 32.82 -18.17
N THR A 391 21.52 32.39 -18.32
CA THR A 391 20.90 31.37 -17.48
C THR A 391 21.32 29.95 -17.87
N TRP A 392 22.26 29.82 -18.82
CA TRP A 392 22.71 28.55 -19.37
C TRP A 392 24.13 28.19 -18.93
N PRO A 393 24.44 26.90 -18.69
CA PRO A 393 25.80 26.46 -18.52
C PRO A 393 26.58 26.67 -19.82
N THR A 394 27.81 27.17 -19.72
CA THR A 394 28.74 27.39 -20.85
C THR A 394 29.24 26.07 -21.48
N THR A 395 28.74 24.92 -21.03
CA THR A 395 29.21 23.57 -21.37
C THR A 395 28.03 22.68 -21.79
N TYR A 396 28.22 21.91 -22.86
CA TYR A 396 27.22 20.95 -23.33
C TYR A 396 26.96 19.88 -22.27
N THR A 397 25.69 19.75 -21.83
CA THR A 397 25.27 18.70 -20.91
C THR A 397 24.23 17.82 -21.61
N PRO A 398 24.51 16.52 -21.84
CA PRO A 398 23.58 15.65 -22.53
C PRO A 398 22.29 15.47 -21.72
N ARG A 399 21.16 15.34 -22.42
CA ARG A 399 19.80 15.34 -21.82
C ARG A 399 19.58 14.32 -20.71
N ASN A 400 20.28 13.18 -20.76
CA ASN A 400 20.23 12.11 -19.76
C ASN A 400 20.92 12.47 -18.43
N GLN A 401 21.74 13.53 -18.41
CA GLN A 401 22.50 13.98 -17.22
C GLN A 401 21.98 15.31 -16.64
N ARG A 402 20.93 15.89 -17.22
CA ARG A 402 20.38 17.17 -16.76
C ARG A 402 19.48 16.97 -15.54
N ALA A 403 19.78 17.67 -14.44
CA ALA A 403 18.91 17.67 -13.26
C ALA A 403 17.51 18.23 -13.61
N PRO A 404 16.42 17.67 -13.05
CA PRO A 404 15.09 18.23 -13.24
C PRO A 404 15.04 19.64 -12.64
N SER A 405 14.74 20.64 -13.45
CA SER A 405 14.63 22.03 -13.00
C SER A 405 13.57 22.13 -11.89
N THR A 406 13.97 22.51 -10.67
CA THR A 406 13.05 22.88 -9.59
C THR A 406 12.37 24.19 -9.97
N ASN A 407 11.39 24.10 -10.86
CA ASN A 407 10.58 25.25 -11.24
C ASN A 407 9.67 25.61 -10.07
N SER A 408 9.71 26.87 -9.63
CA SER A 408 8.79 27.43 -8.62
C SER A 408 7.32 27.11 -8.93
N SER A 409 6.96 26.99 -10.21
CA SER A 409 5.64 26.54 -10.66
C SER A 409 5.27 25.13 -10.16
N SER A 410 6.21 24.20 -10.06
CA SER A 410 5.98 22.83 -9.58
C SER A 410 5.65 22.80 -8.08
N ALA A 411 6.26 23.67 -7.28
CA ALA A 411 5.96 23.81 -5.86
C ALA A 411 4.53 24.36 -5.66
N ILE A 412 4.19 25.45 -6.36
CA ILE A 412 2.84 26.05 -6.33
C ILE A 412 1.78 25.04 -6.82
N HIS A 413 2.10 24.22 -7.83
CA HIS A 413 1.20 23.14 -8.28
C HIS A 413 0.98 22.05 -7.23
N ASN A 414 1.99 21.70 -6.45
CA ASN A 414 1.87 20.74 -5.35
C ASN A 414 1.01 21.29 -4.21
N GLU A 415 1.19 22.56 -3.85
CA GLU A 415 0.35 23.25 -2.85
C GLU A 415 -1.11 23.35 -3.32
N LEU A 416 -1.35 23.67 -4.60
CA LEU A 416 -2.70 23.69 -5.17
C LEU A 416 -3.38 22.31 -5.13
N ARG A 417 -2.60 21.22 -5.26
CA ARG A 417 -3.10 19.85 -5.12
C ARG A 417 -3.51 19.56 -3.67
N ALA A 418 -2.70 19.97 -2.70
CA ALA A 418 -3.00 19.81 -1.28
C ALA A 418 -4.25 20.59 -0.85
N VAL A 419 -4.41 21.84 -1.31
CA VAL A 419 -5.61 22.66 -1.02
C VAL A 419 -6.88 22.04 -1.62
N ARG A 420 -6.81 21.47 -2.83
CA ARG A 420 -7.94 20.73 -3.43
C ARG A 420 -8.32 19.49 -2.63
N ALA A 421 -7.34 18.75 -2.10
CA ALA A 421 -7.60 17.60 -1.26
C ALA A 421 -8.32 18.01 0.04
N LYS A 422 -7.90 19.13 0.66
CA LYS A 422 -8.56 19.70 1.84
C LYS A 422 -10.00 20.14 1.54
N GLU A 423 -10.25 20.79 0.40
CA GLU A 423 -11.60 21.17 -0.06
C GLU A 423 -12.50 19.92 -0.22
N THR A 424 -11.98 18.82 -0.79
CA THR A 424 -12.75 17.58 -0.95
C THR A 424 -13.05 16.90 0.39
N ALA A 425 -12.13 16.96 1.35
CA ALA A 425 -12.35 16.42 2.70
C ALA A 425 -13.43 17.20 3.46
N LEU A 426 -13.38 18.53 3.44
CA LEU A 426 -14.39 19.40 4.07
C LEU A 426 -15.78 19.21 3.46
N ARG A 427 -15.88 19.02 2.13
CA ARG A 427 -17.16 18.69 1.47
C ARG A 427 -17.68 17.30 1.84
N ALA A 428 -16.79 16.34 2.11
CA ALA A 428 -17.19 15.02 2.60
C ALA A 428 -17.68 15.10 4.05
N GLU A 429 -17.05 15.90 4.91
CA GLU A 429 -17.52 16.16 6.28
C GLU A 429 -18.90 16.85 6.28
N LEU A 430 -19.13 17.82 5.40
CA LEU A 430 -20.44 18.47 5.24
C LEU A 430 -21.57 17.46 4.90
N ARG A 431 -21.24 16.40 4.16
CA ARG A 431 -22.19 15.33 3.83
C ARG A 431 -22.43 14.35 4.98
N LYS A 432 -21.44 14.17 5.85
CA LYS A 432 -21.52 13.26 7.01
C LYS A 432 -22.19 13.90 8.23
N GLY A 433 -22.07 15.21 8.38
CA GLY A 433 -22.69 15.96 9.47
C GLY A 433 -21.96 15.87 10.82
N ASP A 434 -20.68 15.51 10.81
CA ASP A 434 -19.88 15.24 12.03
C ASP A 434 -19.49 16.53 12.82
N ARG A 435 -19.60 17.70 12.19
CA ARG A 435 -19.26 19.03 12.76
C ARG A 435 -20.33 20.07 12.42
N GLU A 436 -20.36 21.16 13.18
CA GLU A 436 -21.27 22.29 12.95
C GLU A 436 -21.12 22.83 11.52
N ILE A 437 -22.24 22.92 10.81
CA ILE A 437 -22.31 23.26 9.38
C ILE A 437 -21.66 24.64 9.10
N ASP A 438 -21.83 25.60 10.02
CA ASP A 438 -21.33 26.96 9.84
C ASP A 438 -19.81 27.05 10.00
N ALA A 439 -19.22 26.22 10.87
CA ALA A 439 -17.77 26.09 10.99
C ALA A 439 -17.15 25.48 9.72
N ILE A 440 -17.76 24.42 9.16
CA ILE A 440 -17.29 23.80 7.91
C ILE A 440 -17.39 24.79 6.74
N LYS A 441 -18.46 25.60 6.68
CA LYS A 441 -18.62 26.63 5.64
C LYS A 441 -17.57 27.74 5.78
N ALA A 442 -17.21 28.13 6.99
CA ALA A 442 -16.13 29.11 7.22
C ALA A 442 -14.78 28.56 6.76
N ASP A 443 -14.46 27.31 7.10
CA ASP A 443 -13.23 26.64 6.64
C ASP A 443 -13.20 26.49 5.11
N LEU A 444 -14.33 26.20 4.48
CA LEU A 444 -14.42 26.11 3.02
C LEU A 444 -14.08 27.46 2.36
N ARG A 445 -14.59 28.58 2.89
CA ARG A 445 -14.28 29.93 2.40
C ARG A 445 -12.78 30.24 2.50
N THR A 446 -12.15 29.94 3.64
CA THR A 446 -10.70 30.17 3.80
C THR A 446 -9.88 29.32 2.82
N THR A 447 -10.27 28.06 2.56
CA THR A 447 -9.59 27.22 1.57
C THR A 447 -9.79 27.71 0.13
N GLU A 448 -10.95 28.28 -0.19
CA GLU A 448 -11.22 28.90 -1.48
C GLU A 448 -10.38 30.17 -1.69
N GLU A 449 -10.23 31.01 -0.67
CA GLU A 449 -9.36 32.19 -0.71
C GLU A 449 -7.89 31.82 -0.94
N LEU A 450 -7.36 30.82 -0.21
CA LEU A 450 -5.99 30.33 -0.40
C LEU A 450 -5.79 29.78 -1.82
N LYS A 451 -6.77 29.07 -2.36
CA LYS A 451 -6.75 28.56 -3.74
C LYS A 451 -6.71 29.69 -4.78
N VAL A 452 -7.41 30.79 -4.53
CA VAL A 452 -7.38 31.98 -5.40
C VAL A 452 -6.01 32.66 -5.33
N GLN A 453 -5.44 32.82 -4.13
CA GLN A 453 -4.10 33.40 -3.94
C GLN A 453 -3.01 32.57 -4.65
N LEU A 454 -3.01 31.24 -4.47
CA LEU A 454 -2.06 30.35 -5.15
C LEU A 454 -2.22 30.36 -6.68
N LYS A 455 -3.46 30.51 -7.17
CA LYS A 455 -3.70 30.68 -8.61
C LYS A 455 -3.21 32.01 -9.16
N ALA A 456 -3.27 33.09 -8.38
CA ALA A 456 -2.77 34.40 -8.79
C ALA A 456 -1.24 34.45 -8.90
N GLN A 457 -0.54 33.60 -8.13
CA GLN A 457 0.93 33.47 -8.20
C GLN A 457 1.41 32.65 -9.41
N LEU A 458 0.52 31.94 -10.10
CA LEU A 458 0.86 31.21 -11.32
C LEU A 458 0.91 32.19 -12.51
N PRO A 459 1.96 32.13 -13.36
CA PRO A 459 2.04 32.99 -14.53
C PRO A 459 0.88 32.67 -15.48
N HIS A 460 -0.06 33.62 -15.63
CA HIS A 460 -1.13 33.51 -16.60
C HIS A 460 -0.56 33.59 -18.02
N LYS A 461 -0.79 32.54 -18.82
CA LYS A 461 -0.56 32.60 -20.26
C LYS A 461 -1.49 33.67 -20.84
N ARG A 462 -0.95 34.85 -21.18
CA ARG A 462 -1.63 35.80 -22.05
C ARG A 462 -1.77 35.10 -23.40
N PHE A 463 -2.94 34.54 -23.68
CA PHE A 463 -3.32 34.18 -25.03
C PHE A 463 -3.25 35.46 -25.85
N LEU A 464 -2.17 35.63 -26.61
CA LEU A 464 -2.14 36.57 -27.72
C LEU A 464 -3.16 36.06 -28.74
N GLY A 465 -4.33 36.67 -28.74
CA GLY A 465 -5.22 36.62 -29.89
C GLY A 465 -4.52 37.32 -31.05
N LEU A 466 -4.03 36.53 -32.01
CA LEU A 466 -3.90 36.99 -33.38
C LEU A 466 -5.21 36.60 -34.08
N PHE A 467 -6.09 37.59 -34.22
CA PHE A 467 -6.83 37.82 -35.45
C PHE A 467 -6.16 38.98 -36.17
#